data_AF-A0A7V3J1Z0-F1
#
_entry.id   AF-A0A7V3J1Z0-F1
#
_cell.length_a   1.000
_cell.length_b   1.000
_cell.length_c   1.000
_cell.angle_alpha   90.00
_cell.angle_beta   90.00
_cell.angle_gamma   90.00
#
_symmetry.space_group_name_H-M   'P 1'
#
loop_
_entity.id
_entity.type
_entity.pdbx_description
1 polymer ?
#
loop_
_entity_poly.entity_id
_entity_poly.type
_entity_poly.pdbx_seq_one_letter_code
_entity_poly.pdbx_strand_id
1 'polypeptide(L)'
;MPTKRCPRCSAEMPGSAWPPKPGRPSIWCSQQCRRAAYEERRAAKNGAVSVRVEVVEKPIERIVERIRIETREVYSSPAEAAQIVLKSPRACRTVLESLAAEADSGRLNAATFAPTLRAAQRLLDSLRRARLING
;
A
#
# COMPACT_ATOMS: atom_id res chain seq x y z
N MET A 1 -31.85 -11.81 -11.71
CA MET A 1 -30.48 -11.58 -12.23
C MET A 1 -30.58 -11.20 -13.69
N PRO A 2 -29.83 -10.20 -14.21
CA PRO A 2 -29.91 -9.85 -15.62
C PRO A 2 -29.36 -10.99 -16.47
N THR A 3 -30.22 -11.61 -17.28
CA THR A 3 -29.85 -12.63 -18.27
C THR A 3 -28.88 -12.00 -19.27
N LYS A 4 -27.63 -12.46 -19.28
CA LYS A 4 -26.66 -12.01 -20.29
C LYS A 4 -27.15 -12.46 -21.65
N ARG A 5 -27.20 -11.53 -22.62
CA ARG A 5 -27.59 -11.78 -24.00
C ARG A 5 -26.37 -11.77 -24.91
N CYS A 6 -26.43 -12.56 -25.98
CA CYS A 6 -25.41 -12.60 -27.02
C CYS A 6 -25.31 -11.21 -27.69
N PRO A 7 -24.10 -10.62 -27.81
CA PRO A 7 -23.92 -9.33 -28.46
C PRO A 7 -24.32 -9.28 -29.94
N ARG A 8 -24.42 -10.45 -30.60
CA ARG A 8 -24.71 -10.53 -32.04
C ARG A 8 -26.17 -10.82 -32.38
N CYS A 9 -26.77 -11.82 -31.74
CA CYS A 9 -28.14 -12.29 -32.05
C CYS A 9 -29.13 -12.08 -30.90
N SER A 10 -28.69 -11.51 -29.77
CA SER A 10 -29.51 -11.25 -28.58
C SER A 10 -30.10 -12.51 -27.91
N ALA A 11 -29.72 -13.71 -28.35
CA ALA A 11 -30.09 -14.97 -27.72
C ALA A 11 -29.51 -15.10 -26.31
N GLU A 12 -30.13 -15.92 -25.48
CA GLU A 12 -29.67 -16.17 -24.12
C GLU A 12 -28.33 -16.93 -24.11
N MET A 13 -27.47 -16.58 -23.15
CA MET A 13 -26.12 -17.11 -23.06
C MET A 13 -26.08 -18.49 -22.37
N PRO A 14 -25.34 -19.48 -22.92
CA PRO A 14 -25.15 -20.76 -22.26
C PRO A 14 -24.34 -20.53 -20.97
N GLY A 15 -24.98 -20.80 -19.83
CA GLY A 15 -24.41 -20.54 -18.51
C GLY A 15 -25.10 -19.42 -17.70
N SER A 16 -26.29 -18.96 -18.12
CA SER A 16 -27.18 -18.16 -17.26
C SER A 16 -27.81 -18.98 -16.11
N ALA A 17 -27.75 -20.32 -16.19
CA ALA A 17 -28.31 -21.22 -15.19
C ALA A 17 -27.48 -21.24 -13.88
N TRP A 18 -28.18 -21.33 -12.75
CA TRP A 18 -27.60 -21.50 -11.42
C TRP A 18 -27.51 -22.99 -11.06
N PRO A 19 -26.40 -23.48 -10.47
CA PRO A 19 -25.18 -22.77 -10.14
C PRO A 19 -24.29 -22.52 -11.38
N PRO A 20 -23.52 -21.42 -11.41
CA PRO A 20 -22.67 -21.08 -12.55
C PRO A 20 -21.59 -22.14 -12.74
N LYS A 21 -21.37 -22.55 -14.00
CA LYS A 21 -20.26 -23.44 -14.33
C LYS A 21 -18.92 -22.75 -13.98
N PRO A 22 -17.97 -23.46 -13.33
CA PRO A 22 -16.66 -22.91 -13.05
C PRO A 22 -15.91 -22.60 -14.35
N GLY A 23 -15.19 -21.47 -14.37
CA GLY A 23 -14.41 -21.01 -15.52
C GLY A 23 -14.83 -19.64 -16.05
N ARG A 24 -14.18 -19.21 -17.14
CA ARG A 24 -14.47 -17.91 -17.79
C ARG A 24 -15.89 -17.93 -18.39
N PRO A 25 -16.76 -16.97 -18.04
CA PRO A 25 -18.07 -16.86 -18.67
C PRO A 25 -17.97 -16.71 -20.19
N SER A 26 -18.85 -17.38 -20.92
CA SER A 26 -18.97 -17.24 -22.36
C SER A 26 -19.39 -15.80 -22.71
N ILE A 27 -18.89 -15.28 -23.84
CA ILE A 27 -19.27 -13.96 -24.41
C ILE A 27 -20.24 -14.11 -25.60
N TRP A 28 -20.22 -15.27 -26.27
CA TRP A 28 -21.08 -15.60 -27.41
C TRP A 28 -21.96 -16.81 -27.09
N CYS A 29 -23.20 -16.82 -27.60
CA CYS A 29 -24.10 -17.95 -27.37
C CYS A 29 -23.67 -19.24 -28.10
N SER A 30 -22.87 -19.12 -29.15
CA SER A 30 -22.33 -20.24 -29.92
C SER A 30 -21.04 -19.86 -30.65
N GLN A 31 -20.28 -20.87 -31.11
CA GLN A 31 -19.12 -20.66 -31.98
C GLN A 31 -19.49 -20.02 -33.32
N GLN A 32 -20.70 -20.29 -33.83
CA GLN A 32 -21.20 -19.66 -35.05
C GLN A 32 -21.36 -18.15 -34.86
N CYS A 33 -21.99 -17.70 -33.77
CA CYS A 33 -22.11 -16.27 -33.45
C CYS A 33 -20.74 -15.61 -33.25
N ARG A 34 -19.77 -16.33 -32.65
CA ARG A 34 -18.39 -15.83 -32.52
C ARG A 34 -17.72 -15.62 -33.88
N ARG A 35 -17.87 -16.57 -34.82
CA ARG A 35 -17.28 -16.48 -36.17
C ARG A 35 -17.95 -15.41 -37.01
N ALA A 36 -19.29 -15.36 -37.04
CA ALA A 36 -20.04 -14.34 -37.76
C ALA A 36 -19.68 -12.92 -37.28
N ALA A 37 -19.61 -12.69 -35.97
CA ALA A 37 -19.19 -11.39 -35.41
C ALA A 37 -17.72 -11.05 -35.71
N TYR A 38 -16.86 -12.04 -35.94
CA TYR A 38 -15.49 -11.80 -36.42
C TYR A 38 -15.49 -11.42 -37.90
N GLU A 39 -16.23 -12.14 -38.73
CA GLU A 39 -16.35 -11.87 -40.17
C GLU A 39 -16.95 -10.50 -40.44
N GLU A 40 -17.97 -10.08 -39.70
CA GLU A 40 -18.55 -8.73 -39.80
C GLU A 40 -17.54 -7.63 -39.48
N ARG A 41 -16.74 -7.81 -38.41
CA ARG A 41 -15.67 -6.87 -38.08
C ARG A 41 -14.59 -6.83 -39.15
N ARG A 42 -14.26 -7.99 -39.75
CA ARG A 42 -13.32 -8.08 -40.87
C ARG A 42 -13.88 -7.40 -42.12
N ALA A 43 -15.16 -7.60 -42.43
CA ALA A 43 -15.84 -7.00 -43.57
C ALA A 43 -15.92 -5.47 -43.41
N ALA A 44 -16.29 -4.99 -42.22
CA ALA A 44 -16.27 -3.57 -41.88
C ALA A 44 -14.87 -2.95 -42.01
N LYS A 45 -13.82 -3.63 -41.51
CA LYS A 45 -12.43 -3.18 -41.65
C LYS A 45 -11.99 -3.11 -43.12
N ASN A 46 -12.49 -4.01 -43.95
CA ASN A 46 -12.22 -4.04 -45.39
C ASN A 46 -13.14 -3.11 -46.20
N GLY A 47 -14.00 -2.32 -45.54
CA GLY A 47 -14.90 -1.37 -46.19
C GLY A 47 -16.12 -2.00 -46.86
N ALA A 48 -16.36 -3.30 -46.69
CA ALA A 48 -17.48 -4.02 -47.30
C ALA A 48 -18.83 -3.79 -46.59
N VAL A 49 -18.81 -3.22 -45.38
CA VAL A 49 -20.01 -2.88 -44.58
C VAL A 49 -19.82 -1.50 -43.98
N SER A 50 -20.79 -0.60 -44.18
CA SER A 50 -20.82 0.70 -43.51
C SER A 50 -21.14 0.51 -42.02
N VAL A 51 -20.15 0.69 -41.14
CA VAL A 51 -20.37 0.72 -39.69
C VAL A 51 -20.44 2.17 -39.23
N ARG A 52 -21.56 2.53 -38.58
CA ARG A 52 -21.69 3.83 -37.90
C ARG A 52 -21.07 3.72 -36.52
N VAL A 53 -19.94 4.38 -36.31
CA VAL A 53 -19.29 4.45 -34.98
C VAL A 53 -19.85 5.66 -34.26
N GLU A 54 -20.61 5.43 -33.19
CA GLU A 54 -21.01 6.49 -32.26
C GLU A 54 -20.04 6.52 -31.09
N VAL A 55 -19.36 7.66 -30.91
CA VAL A 55 -18.49 7.91 -29.77
C VAL A 55 -19.38 8.42 -28.63
N VAL A 56 -19.51 7.63 -27.57
CA VAL A 56 -20.23 8.03 -26.36
C VAL A 56 -19.23 8.52 -25.33
N GLU A 57 -19.30 9.79 -24.96
CA GLU A 57 -18.52 10.33 -23.85
C GLU A 57 -19.03 9.75 -22.53
N LYS A 58 -18.17 9.04 -21.81
CA LYS A 58 -18.48 8.57 -20.46
C LYS A 58 -18.13 9.66 -19.44
N PRO A 59 -19.08 10.13 -18.63
CA PRO A 59 -18.77 11.07 -17.56
C PRO A 59 -17.88 10.41 -16.50
N ILE A 60 -16.84 11.11 -16.07
CA ILE A 60 -15.94 10.67 -15.01
C ILE A 60 -16.62 11.00 -13.68
N GLU A 61 -17.12 9.98 -12.99
CA GLU A 61 -17.96 10.15 -11.78
C GLU A 61 -17.20 10.68 -10.55
N ARG A 62 -15.87 10.56 -10.49
CA ARG A 62 -15.05 11.10 -9.39
C ARG A 62 -13.57 11.21 -9.73
N ILE A 63 -12.99 12.37 -9.46
CA ILE A 63 -11.54 12.57 -9.42
C ILE A 63 -11.08 12.22 -8.00
N VAL A 64 -10.24 11.19 -7.85
CA VAL A 64 -9.62 10.84 -6.55
C VAL A 64 -8.21 11.40 -6.54
N GLU A 65 -8.00 12.50 -5.81
CA GLU A 65 -6.69 13.09 -5.63
C GLU A 65 -5.87 12.20 -4.67
N ARG A 66 -4.84 11.55 -5.21
CA ARG A 66 -3.92 10.74 -4.40
C ARG A 66 -2.84 11.66 -3.81
N ILE A 67 -3.04 12.10 -2.58
CA ILE A 67 -2.02 12.82 -1.82
C ILE A 67 -0.86 11.84 -1.55
N ARG A 68 0.30 12.08 -2.18
CA ARG A 68 1.55 11.40 -1.84
C ARG A 68 2.18 12.17 -0.69
N ILE A 69 2.23 11.55 0.49
CA ILE A 69 2.97 12.10 1.63
C ILE A 69 4.43 11.73 1.44
N GLU A 70 5.26 12.70 1.05
CA GLU A 70 6.70 12.52 0.97
C GLU A 70 7.30 12.72 2.37
N THR A 71 7.87 11.65 2.94
CA THR A 71 8.70 11.76 4.15
C THR A 71 10.03 12.41 3.76
N ARG A 72 10.16 13.70 4.04
CA ARG A 72 11.43 14.41 3.93
C ARG A 72 12.32 14.01 5.11
N GLU A 73 13.49 13.45 4.80
CA GLU A 73 14.54 13.25 5.81
C GLU A 73 15.02 14.62 6.30
N VAL A 74 14.73 14.94 7.55
CA VAL A 74 15.29 16.09 8.23
C VAL A 74 16.60 15.63 8.85
N TYR A 75 17.72 16.03 8.26
CA TYR A 75 19.04 15.82 8.85
C TYR A 75 19.21 16.75 10.04
N SER A 76 18.94 16.24 11.24
CA SER A 76 19.23 16.94 12.49
C SER A 76 20.66 16.67 12.94
N SER A 77 21.32 17.69 13.50
CA SER A 77 22.59 17.47 14.20
C SER A 77 22.39 16.53 15.41
N PRO A 78 23.43 15.85 15.90
CA PRO A 78 23.31 14.99 17.10
C PRO A 78 22.76 15.73 18.33
N ALA A 79 23.15 17.00 18.51
CA ALA A 79 22.66 17.84 19.60
C ALA A 79 21.15 18.13 19.46
N GLU A 80 20.70 18.42 18.25
CA GLU A 80 19.29 18.65 17.94
C GLU A 80 18.46 17.37 18.12
N ALA A 81 18.98 16.22 17.67
CA ALA A 81 18.34 14.93 17.89
C ALA A 81 18.16 14.64 19.39
N ALA A 82 19.17 14.94 20.23
CA ALA A 82 19.05 14.81 21.68
C ALA A 82 17.94 15.72 22.25
N GLN A 83 17.82 16.96 21.77
CA GLN A 83 16.74 17.86 22.18
C GLN A 83 15.36 17.35 21.76
N ILE A 84 15.23 16.77 20.57
CA ILE A 84 13.98 16.14 20.11
C ILE A 84 13.58 14.99 21.04
N VAL A 85 14.54 14.12 21.41
CA VAL A 85 14.30 13.01 22.33
C VAL A 85 13.84 13.53 23.70
N LEU A 86 14.55 14.51 24.27
CA LEU A 86 14.24 15.06 25.60
C LEU A 86 12.84 15.70 25.69
N LYS A 87 12.29 16.17 24.57
CA LYS A 87 10.92 16.72 24.50
C LYS A 87 9.82 15.65 24.49
N SER A 88 10.17 14.36 24.34
CA SER A 88 9.21 13.27 24.21
C SER A 88 9.46 12.19 25.28
N PRO A 89 8.57 12.05 26.29
CA PRO A 89 8.71 11.01 27.32
C PRO A 89 8.81 9.58 26.76
N ARG A 90 8.11 9.32 25.66
CA ARG A 90 8.18 8.01 24.97
C ARG A 90 9.54 7.81 24.33
N ALA A 91 10.08 8.82 23.64
CA ALA A 91 11.40 8.71 23.01
C ALA A 91 12.51 8.51 24.07
N CYS A 92 12.45 9.24 25.19
CA CYS A 92 13.38 9.04 26.30
C CYS A 92 13.39 7.59 26.79
N ARG A 93 12.22 7.01 27.02
CA ARG A 93 12.09 5.60 27.44
C ARG A 93 12.68 4.65 26.41
N THR A 94 12.30 4.81 25.14
CA THR A 94 12.80 3.95 24.06
C THR A 94 14.33 4.01 23.93
N VAL A 95 14.93 5.19 24.07
CA VAL A 95 16.40 5.32 24.05
C VAL A 95 17.04 4.60 25.23
N LEU A 96 16.49 4.74 26.44
CA LEU A 96 17.03 4.06 27.63
C LEU A 96 16.92 2.53 27.54
N GLU A 97 15.78 2.01 27.09
CA GLU A 97 15.56 0.56 26.90
C GLU A 97 16.48 -0.01 25.82
N SER A 98 16.65 0.71 24.70
CA SER A 98 17.59 0.30 23.65
C SER A 98 19.03 0.31 24.14
N LEU A 99 19.46 1.34 24.90
CA LEU A 99 20.80 1.38 25.47
C LEU A 99 21.05 0.24 26.47
N ALA A 100 20.04 -0.16 27.24
CA ALA A 100 20.12 -1.34 28.10
C ALA A 100 20.32 -2.62 27.28
N ALA A 101 19.54 -2.82 26.21
CA ALA A 101 19.69 -3.98 25.32
C ALA A 101 21.07 -4.03 24.61
N GLU A 102 21.62 -2.88 24.24
CA GLU A 102 22.98 -2.79 23.69
C GLU A 102 24.05 -3.16 24.74
N ALA A 103 23.83 -2.85 26.01
CA ALA A 103 24.71 -3.27 27.10
C ALA A 103 24.62 -4.78 27.35
N ASP A 104 23.41 -5.33 27.42
CA ASP A 104 23.17 -6.76 27.64
C ASP A 104 23.74 -7.63 26.51
N SER A 105 23.73 -7.12 25.28
CA SER A 105 24.33 -7.78 24.11
C SER A 105 25.84 -7.56 23.97
N GLY A 106 26.47 -6.79 24.87
CA GLY A 106 27.90 -6.48 24.85
C GLY A 106 28.35 -5.52 23.75
N ARG A 107 27.41 -4.93 23.00
CA ARG A 107 27.71 -3.94 21.94
C ARG A 107 28.10 -2.59 22.51
N LEU A 108 27.59 -2.25 23.69
CA LEU A 108 27.97 -1.06 24.45
C LEU A 108 29.32 -1.27 25.19
N ASN A 109 30.41 -1.46 24.44
CA ASN A 109 31.71 -1.76 25.01
C ASN A 109 32.44 -0.52 25.59
N ALA A 110 33.29 -0.72 26.60
CA ALA A 110 33.99 0.36 27.28
C ALA A 110 35.06 1.07 26.42
N ALA A 111 35.67 0.39 25.45
CA ALA A 111 36.71 0.98 24.62
C ALA A 111 36.15 2.07 23.69
N THR A 112 34.96 1.84 23.11
CA THR A 112 34.30 2.76 22.18
C THR A 112 33.38 3.74 22.91
N PHE A 113 32.69 3.30 23.96
CA PHE A 113 31.61 4.06 24.59
C PHE A 113 31.93 4.57 26.00
N ALA A 114 33.21 4.69 26.38
CA ALA A 114 33.62 5.22 27.69
C ALA A 114 32.92 6.55 28.09
N PRO A 115 32.75 7.55 27.20
CA PRO A 115 31.99 8.76 27.54
C PRO A 115 30.52 8.49 27.85
N THR A 116 29.88 7.59 27.11
CA THR A 116 28.48 7.18 27.31
C THR A 116 28.30 6.49 28.65
N LEU A 117 29.22 5.60 29.03
CA LEU A 117 29.19 4.93 30.34
C LEU A 117 29.31 5.93 31.50
N ARG A 118 30.21 6.92 31.39
CA ARG A 118 30.31 8.01 32.37
C ARG A 118 29.02 8.83 32.44
N ALA A 119 28.37 9.09 31.31
CA ALA A 119 27.10 9.80 31.28
C ALA A 119 25.97 8.98 31.95
N ALA A 120 25.93 7.67 31.72
CA ALA A 120 24.96 6.78 32.36
C ALA A 120 25.13 6.76 33.89
N GLN A 121 26.37 6.70 34.38
CA GLN A 121 26.65 6.80 35.82
C GLN A 121 26.17 8.14 36.39
N ARG A 122 26.48 9.26 35.73
CA ARG A 122 26.03 10.60 36.16
C ARG A 122 24.50 10.71 36.21
N LEU A 123 23.80 10.09 35.26
CA LEU A 123 22.34 10.03 35.25
C LEU A 123 21.81 9.26 36.46
N LEU A 124 22.34 8.05 36.72
CA LEU A 124 21.96 7.25 37.88
C LEU A 124 22.16 8.01 39.21
N ASP A 125 23.30 8.66 39.38
CA ASP A 125 23.59 9.45 40.57
C ASP A 125 22.60 10.62 40.74
N SER A 126 22.23 11.27 39.63
CA SER A 126 21.27 12.38 39.64
C SER A 126 19.87 11.90 40.01
N LEU A 127 19.44 10.75 39.50
CA LEU A 127 18.13 10.14 39.80
C LEU A 127 18.04 9.74 41.28
N ARG A 128 19.12 9.18 41.84
CA ARG A 128 19.22 8.87 43.27
C ARG A 128 19.18 10.12 44.14
N ARG A 129 19.95 11.16 43.80
CA ARG A 129 19.93 12.45 44.51
C ARG A 129 18.53 13.07 44.52
N ALA A 130 17.80 12.95 43.42
CA ALA A 130 16.42 13.42 43.31
C ALA A 130 15.38 12.48 43.94
N ARG A 131 15.79 11.35 44.52
CA ARG A 131 14.93 10.30 45.10
C ARG A 131 13.87 9.77 44.13
N LEU A 132 14.19 9.75 42.84
CA LEU A 132 13.30 9.24 41.79
C LEU A 132 13.40 7.72 41.62
N ILE A 133 14.51 7.12 42.08
CA ILE A 133 14.75 5.68 42.03
C ILE A 133 15.45 5.28 43.33
N ASN A 134 14.97 4.19 43.95
CA ASN A 134 15.43 3.68 45.24
C ASN A 134 15.39 4.74 46.36
N GLY A 135 14.23 5.40 46.50
CA GLY A 135 13.92 6.29 47.62
C GLY A 135 13.86 5.55 48.94
#